data_AF-A0A932HCN6-F1
#
_entry.id   AF-A0A932HCN6-F1
#
_cell.length_a   1.000
_cell.length_b   1.000
_cell.length_c   1.000
_cell.angle_alpha   90.00
_cell.angle_beta   90.00
_cell.angle_gamma   90.00
#
_symmetry.space_group_name_H-M   'P 1'
#
loop_
_entity.id
_entity.type
_entity.pdbx_description
1 polymer ?
#
loop_
_entity_poly.entity_id
_entity_poly.type
_entity_poly.pdbx_seq_one_letter_code
_entity_poly.pdbx_strand_id
1 'polypeptide(L)'
;QATTSAGALVTGGNITISAGSLTVSGGVQGSSDRAAFNGSSGANRATTLANANIVATGNLAYTGGPVTLQGGTARTQGSSGSANSAIAEASAGIQVAGTKTLNITGDLQILGGSALDSVVAPNVGSAVARAVLDPGALDATASGNVVLSDGTVTGTGSAYSAVIASGVTLQADGMSIGGTINAGGGTVILRPNSTTRNINIESGATSGVLSLNPSELQKITAGTLEIGRTTDTGTLSVNTALNTADVNAATLILQHQNISVNGDIGSAVTPFQHDLALLAGNGVSTNNSIVLHSGGSLALVAATGDLDIMPSTVPTRVESLDMALLAGGNVNVGSASGTQSTTVLANRLLTVGAASNFTVRGGAEAGAFTSVGGGGLTVIATVGDVIVAGGGGSNASATVSGTPDVDMLVAGVVRLDAGTGTGASAAISAGSATSIRLELPNLESGGFFVNGQEGVVYDAATATGFLAGGAPAVLGQSLLVTYGGAPPPSSPPSTREPGVQQAINTIVQSTTEASRTGERTASQDAGPTEEEKQKEKEERARAVCN
;
A
#
# COMPACT_ATOMS: atom_id res chain seq x y z
N GLN A 1 13.02 -30.44 -35.18
CA GLN A 1 13.12 -29.83 -33.84
C GLN A 1 14.51 -29.23 -33.73
N ALA A 2 14.65 -27.96 -33.36
CA ALA A 2 15.93 -27.33 -33.09
C ALA A 2 15.88 -26.74 -31.69
N THR A 3 16.92 -26.98 -30.90
CA THR A 3 17.08 -26.42 -29.56
C THR A 3 18.39 -25.65 -29.53
N THR A 4 18.33 -24.36 -29.20
CA THR A 4 19.51 -23.57 -28.87
C THR A 4 19.51 -23.27 -27.38
N SER A 5 20.68 -23.38 -26.74
CA SER A 5 20.83 -23.16 -25.30
C SER A 5 22.00 -22.23 -25.04
N ALA A 6 21.77 -21.23 -24.21
CA ALA A 6 22.80 -20.38 -23.61
C ALA A 6 22.68 -20.39 -22.07
N GLY A 7 22.18 -21.48 -21.49
CA GLY A 7 21.95 -21.53 -20.04
C GLY A 7 23.24 -21.61 -19.21
N ALA A 8 23.20 -21.09 -17.99
CA ALA A 8 24.18 -21.34 -16.93
C ALA A 8 23.58 -22.30 -15.90
N LEU A 9 24.34 -23.34 -15.53
CA LEU A 9 23.91 -24.36 -14.59
C LEU A 9 25.01 -24.64 -13.56
N VAL A 10 24.69 -24.43 -12.28
CA VAL A 10 25.47 -24.96 -11.15
C VAL A 10 24.70 -26.16 -10.63
N THR A 11 25.27 -27.37 -10.66
CA THR A 11 24.55 -28.59 -10.22
C THR A 11 25.41 -29.46 -9.31
N GLY A 12 24.80 -30.11 -8.33
CA GLY A 12 25.50 -30.97 -7.37
C GLY A 12 24.58 -31.67 -6.38
N GLY A 13 25.16 -32.54 -5.56
CA GLY A 13 24.50 -33.12 -4.38
C GLY A 13 24.30 -32.05 -3.31
N ASN A 14 25.22 -32.01 -2.35
CA ASN A 14 25.39 -30.83 -1.51
C ASN A 14 26.26 -29.81 -2.26
N ILE A 15 25.86 -28.54 -2.24
CA ILE A 15 26.61 -27.42 -2.82
C ILE A 15 26.93 -26.45 -1.68
N THR A 16 28.21 -26.21 -1.44
CA THR A 16 28.66 -25.16 -0.51
C THR A 16 29.46 -24.14 -1.30
N ILE A 17 29.06 -22.88 -1.28
CA ILE A 17 29.74 -21.78 -1.97
C ILE A 17 30.12 -20.73 -0.93
N SER A 18 31.39 -20.32 -0.92
CA SER A 18 31.84 -19.18 -0.14
C SER A 18 32.56 -18.19 -1.05
N ALA A 19 31.98 -16.99 -1.21
CA ALA A 19 32.46 -15.97 -2.13
C ALA A 19 32.04 -14.58 -1.65
N GLY A 20 32.78 -13.53 -2.02
CA GLY A 20 32.35 -12.14 -1.74
C GLY A 20 31.02 -11.77 -2.42
N SER A 21 30.71 -12.40 -3.56
CA SER A 21 29.42 -12.33 -4.26
C SER A 21 29.30 -13.54 -5.20
N LEU A 22 28.08 -13.96 -5.55
CA LEU A 22 27.85 -14.99 -6.58
C LEU A 22 26.87 -14.47 -7.64
N THR A 23 27.28 -14.54 -8.91
CA THR A 23 26.41 -14.22 -10.05
C THR A 23 26.31 -15.41 -10.99
N VAL A 24 25.09 -15.88 -11.26
CA VAL A 24 24.80 -16.90 -12.26
C VAL A 24 23.88 -16.28 -13.31
N SER A 25 24.36 -16.17 -14.55
CA SER A 25 23.63 -15.48 -15.62
C SER A 25 23.47 -16.38 -16.85
N GLY A 26 22.25 -16.44 -17.38
CA GLY A 26 21.98 -17.05 -18.67
C GLY A 26 22.51 -16.14 -19.78
N GLY A 27 23.10 -16.73 -20.82
CA GLY A 27 23.62 -16.00 -21.97
C GLY A 27 22.54 -15.35 -22.83
N VAL A 28 22.96 -14.43 -23.69
CA VAL A 28 22.11 -13.81 -24.72
C VAL A 28 22.18 -14.65 -25.98
N GLN A 29 21.05 -15.19 -26.43
CA GLN A 29 20.96 -15.79 -27.77
C GLN A 29 20.75 -14.67 -28.80
N GLY A 30 21.83 -14.29 -29.48
CA GLY A 30 21.86 -13.22 -30.47
C GLY A 30 21.03 -13.54 -31.71
N SER A 31 20.61 -12.50 -32.44
CA SER A 31 19.72 -12.61 -33.61
C SER A 31 20.31 -13.38 -34.81
N SER A 32 21.57 -13.82 -34.76
CA SER A 32 22.22 -14.65 -35.78
C SER A 32 22.12 -16.15 -35.52
N ASP A 33 21.93 -16.57 -34.25
CA ASP A 33 21.85 -17.98 -33.85
C ASP A 33 20.39 -18.45 -33.78
N ARG A 34 19.62 -18.10 -34.81
CA ARG A 34 18.20 -18.46 -34.90
C ARG A 34 18.10 -19.97 -35.12
N ALA A 35 17.26 -20.63 -34.34
CA ALA A 35 16.67 -21.91 -34.73
C ALA A 35 15.71 -21.68 -35.92
N ALA A 36 16.26 -21.32 -37.09
CA ALA A 36 15.50 -21.05 -38.30
C ALA A 36 15.31 -22.35 -39.09
N PHE A 37 14.06 -22.81 -39.19
CA PHE A 37 13.71 -23.90 -40.11
C PHE A 37 13.16 -23.32 -41.43
N ASN A 38 13.98 -23.33 -42.48
CA ASN A 38 13.54 -23.08 -43.86
C ASN A 38 12.99 -24.36 -44.54
N GLY A 39 12.11 -25.08 -43.84
CA GLY A 39 11.42 -26.27 -44.39
C GLY A 39 10.01 -25.92 -44.84
N SER A 40 9.69 -26.12 -46.12
CA SER A 40 8.44 -25.65 -46.75
C SER A 40 7.19 -26.48 -46.43
N SER A 41 7.27 -27.57 -45.66
CA SER A 41 6.11 -28.37 -45.30
C SER A 41 6.42 -29.35 -44.16
N GLY A 42 6.06 -29.00 -42.93
CA GLY A 42 6.19 -29.86 -41.75
C GLY A 42 5.91 -29.10 -40.45
N ALA A 43 5.45 -29.79 -39.42
CA ALA A 43 5.34 -29.21 -38.08
C ALA A 43 6.75 -28.97 -37.53
N ASN A 44 7.18 -27.71 -37.43
CA ASN A 44 8.51 -27.39 -36.90
C ASN A 44 8.38 -26.96 -35.43
N ARG A 45 9.31 -27.46 -34.60
CA ARG A 45 9.45 -27.03 -33.21
C ARG A 45 10.83 -26.39 -33.01
N ALA A 46 10.85 -25.12 -32.62
CA ALA A 46 12.06 -24.39 -32.26
C ALA A 46 12.00 -24.04 -30.78
N THR A 47 13.02 -24.41 -30.02
CA THR A 47 13.14 -24.09 -28.59
C THR A 47 14.42 -23.29 -28.36
N THR A 48 14.34 -22.17 -27.65
CA THR A 48 15.51 -21.41 -27.23
C THR A 48 15.48 -21.29 -25.71
N LEU A 49 16.56 -21.74 -25.06
CA LEU A 49 16.72 -21.75 -23.61
C LEU A 49 17.85 -20.82 -23.20
N ALA A 50 17.60 -19.89 -22.28
CA ALA A 50 18.58 -18.97 -21.74
C ALA A 50 18.49 -18.95 -20.21
N ASN A 51 18.46 -20.13 -19.58
CA ASN A 51 18.15 -20.24 -18.16
C ASN A 51 19.40 -20.02 -17.27
N ALA A 52 19.22 -19.54 -16.04
CA ALA A 52 20.26 -19.44 -15.01
C ALA A 52 19.85 -20.22 -13.77
N ASN A 53 20.36 -21.44 -13.62
CA ASN A 53 19.88 -22.36 -12.60
C ASN A 53 20.99 -22.79 -11.63
N ILE A 54 20.65 -22.85 -10.34
CA ILE A 54 21.40 -23.63 -9.35
C ILE A 54 20.52 -24.83 -8.98
N VAL A 55 20.99 -26.05 -9.22
CA VAL A 55 20.25 -27.29 -8.97
C VAL A 55 21.00 -28.14 -7.95
N ALA A 56 20.52 -28.18 -6.70
CA ALA A 56 21.08 -29.01 -5.64
C ALA A 56 20.16 -30.20 -5.35
N THR A 57 20.66 -31.44 -5.42
CA THR A 57 19.88 -32.62 -4.98
C THR A 57 19.99 -32.86 -3.47
N GLY A 58 20.87 -32.12 -2.78
CA GLY A 58 21.10 -32.06 -1.34
C GLY A 58 21.02 -30.63 -0.79
N ASN A 59 21.80 -30.27 0.23
CA ASN A 59 21.77 -28.92 0.83
C ASN A 59 22.51 -27.91 -0.06
N LEU A 60 21.99 -26.69 -0.19
CA LEU A 60 22.71 -25.55 -0.77
C LEU A 60 23.03 -24.54 0.34
N ALA A 61 24.31 -24.41 0.70
CA ALA A 61 24.77 -23.43 1.67
C ALA A 61 25.62 -22.36 0.97
N TYR A 62 25.27 -21.08 1.14
CA TYR A 62 26.05 -19.97 0.62
C TYR A 62 26.44 -19.04 1.77
N THR A 63 27.75 -18.87 1.99
CA THR A 63 28.29 -17.95 3.00
C THR A 63 29.15 -16.91 2.30
N GLY A 64 28.65 -15.68 2.23
CA GLY A 64 29.19 -14.63 1.37
C GLY A 64 28.34 -13.37 1.32
N GLY A 65 28.63 -12.49 0.36
CA GLY A 65 27.84 -11.30 0.06
C GLY A 65 26.61 -11.58 -0.82
N PRO A 66 26.20 -10.69 -1.74
CA PRO A 66 24.96 -10.88 -2.50
C PRO A 66 25.04 -12.05 -3.51
N VAL A 67 23.91 -12.75 -3.69
CA VAL A 67 23.69 -13.78 -4.72
C VAL A 67 22.69 -13.26 -5.75
N THR A 68 23.09 -13.23 -7.02
CA THR A 68 22.23 -12.84 -8.14
C THR A 68 22.12 -13.98 -9.15
N LEU A 69 20.90 -14.45 -9.42
CA LEU A 69 20.59 -15.33 -10.54
C LEU A 69 19.79 -14.55 -11.57
N GLN A 70 20.20 -14.58 -12.84
CA GLN A 70 19.54 -13.82 -13.89
C GLN A 70 19.34 -14.66 -15.15
N GLY A 71 18.09 -14.83 -15.58
CA GLY A 71 17.76 -15.44 -16.86
C GLY A 71 18.30 -14.59 -18.01
N GLY A 72 18.74 -15.24 -19.08
CA GLY A 72 19.27 -14.56 -20.26
C GLY A 72 18.18 -14.01 -21.18
N THR A 73 18.47 -13.90 -22.47
CA THR A 73 17.47 -13.52 -23.49
C THR A 73 17.23 -14.70 -24.42
N ALA A 74 16.01 -15.23 -24.42
CA ALA A 74 15.57 -16.26 -25.35
C ALA A 74 14.68 -15.61 -26.41
N ARG A 75 15.09 -15.71 -27.67
CA ARG A 75 14.30 -15.21 -28.80
C ARG A 75 14.05 -16.34 -29.78
N THR A 76 12.78 -16.61 -30.07
CA THR A 76 12.39 -17.55 -31.11
C THR A 76 11.69 -16.81 -32.25
N GLN A 77 11.84 -17.33 -33.46
CA GLN A 77 11.14 -16.83 -34.63
C GLN A 77 10.60 -18.01 -35.42
N GLY A 78 9.32 -17.93 -35.77
CA GLY A 78 8.69 -18.90 -36.65
C GLY A 78 9.12 -18.65 -38.09
N SER A 79 9.31 -19.71 -38.88
CA SER A 79 9.27 -19.57 -40.33
C SER A 79 7.82 -19.48 -40.82
N SER A 80 7.61 -19.12 -42.09
CA SER A 80 6.30 -18.94 -42.72
C SER A 80 5.53 -20.25 -42.99
N GLY A 81 5.76 -21.32 -42.21
CA GLY A 81 5.09 -22.62 -42.32
C GLY A 81 3.84 -22.73 -41.45
N SER A 82 2.84 -23.48 -41.89
CA SER A 82 1.49 -23.56 -41.30
C SER A 82 1.35 -24.30 -39.96
N ALA A 83 2.45 -24.74 -39.33
CA ALA A 83 2.43 -25.44 -38.03
C ALA A 83 3.75 -25.30 -37.25
N ASN A 84 4.18 -24.08 -36.96
CA ASN A 84 5.41 -23.84 -36.20
C ASN A 84 5.12 -23.58 -34.71
N SER A 85 5.72 -24.38 -33.83
CA SER A 85 5.73 -24.18 -32.37
C SER A 85 7.08 -23.60 -31.96
N ALA A 86 7.07 -22.39 -31.43
CA ALA A 86 8.25 -21.70 -30.94
C ALA A 86 8.18 -21.57 -29.42
N ILE A 87 9.20 -22.05 -28.71
CA ILE A 87 9.27 -21.98 -27.25
C ILE A 87 10.51 -21.18 -26.87
N ALA A 88 10.33 -19.97 -26.34
CA ALA A 88 11.41 -19.18 -25.78
C ALA A 88 11.33 -19.26 -24.25
N GLU A 89 12.37 -19.76 -23.59
CA GLU A 89 12.44 -19.83 -22.14
C GLU A 89 13.71 -19.14 -21.62
N ALA A 90 13.54 -18.21 -20.71
CA ALA A 90 14.64 -17.51 -20.05
C ALA A 90 14.35 -17.43 -18.54
N SER A 91 14.42 -18.56 -17.86
CA SER A 91 14.12 -18.69 -16.44
C SER A 91 15.38 -18.52 -15.60
N ALA A 92 15.30 -17.86 -14.44
CA ALA A 92 16.32 -17.99 -13.39
C ALA A 92 15.74 -18.79 -12.25
N GLY A 93 16.54 -19.65 -11.63
CA GLY A 93 16.04 -20.33 -10.45
C GLY A 93 17.04 -21.09 -9.61
N ILE A 94 16.65 -21.28 -8.36
CA ILE A 94 17.31 -22.24 -7.47
C ILE A 94 16.32 -23.40 -7.30
N GLN A 95 16.74 -24.58 -7.73
CA GLN A 95 16.02 -25.82 -7.52
C GLN A 95 16.77 -26.68 -6.52
N VAL A 96 16.08 -27.07 -5.45
CA VAL A 96 16.63 -27.91 -4.40
C VAL A 96 15.66 -29.06 -4.14
N ALA A 97 16.12 -30.31 -4.17
CA ALA A 97 15.25 -31.45 -3.95
C ALA A 97 15.18 -31.88 -2.47
N GLY A 98 13.96 -32.16 -1.98
CA GLY A 98 13.70 -32.59 -0.59
C GLY A 98 13.55 -31.44 0.42
N THR A 99 13.47 -31.76 1.71
CA THR A 99 13.51 -30.75 2.80
C THR A 99 14.94 -30.29 3.02
N LYS A 100 15.25 -29.03 2.71
CA LYS A 100 16.60 -28.46 2.73
C LYS A 100 16.59 -27.02 3.24
N THR A 101 17.75 -26.49 3.60
CA THR A 101 17.89 -25.10 4.01
C THR A 101 18.80 -24.39 3.02
N LEU A 102 18.36 -23.24 2.49
CA LEU A 102 19.19 -22.30 1.75
C LEU A 102 19.54 -21.17 2.70
N ASN A 103 20.75 -21.22 3.24
CA ASN A 103 21.29 -20.12 4.03
C ASN A 103 22.08 -19.20 3.09
N ILE A 104 21.63 -17.96 2.96
CA ILE A 104 22.36 -16.90 2.25
C ILE A 104 22.60 -15.76 3.25
N THR A 105 23.87 -15.46 3.54
CA THR A 105 24.26 -14.42 4.52
C THR A 105 24.21 -12.98 3.96
N GLY A 106 23.52 -12.78 2.84
CA GLY A 106 23.38 -11.51 2.12
C GLY A 106 22.06 -11.45 1.34
N ASP A 107 21.97 -10.54 0.36
CA ASP A 107 20.79 -10.42 -0.49
C ASP A 107 20.70 -11.60 -1.49
N LEU A 108 19.49 -12.09 -1.73
CA LEU A 108 19.18 -13.02 -2.82
C LEU A 108 18.32 -12.32 -3.86
N GLN A 109 18.83 -12.18 -5.08
CA GLN A 109 18.11 -11.63 -6.21
C GLN A 109 17.93 -12.72 -7.29
N ILE A 110 16.69 -13.02 -7.66
CA ILE A 110 16.36 -13.91 -8.78
C ILE A 110 15.57 -13.12 -9.81
N LEU A 111 16.19 -12.90 -10.97
CA LEU A 111 15.67 -12.13 -12.09
C LEU A 111 15.28 -13.08 -13.21
N GLY A 112 14.01 -13.08 -13.62
CA GLY A 112 13.62 -13.69 -14.88
C GLY A 112 14.38 -13.08 -16.07
N GLY A 113 14.48 -13.82 -17.17
CA GLY A 113 15.07 -13.33 -18.41
C GLY A 113 14.04 -12.66 -19.33
N SER A 114 14.40 -12.48 -20.60
CA SER A 114 13.49 -11.96 -21.63
C SER A 114 13.16 -13.06 -22.64
N ALA A 115 11.88 -13.40 -22.78
CA ALA A 115 11.38 -14.33 -23.80
C ALA A 115 10.63 -13.56 -24.89
N LEU A 116 11.13 -13.56 -26.12
CA LEU A 116 10.56 -12.81 -27.26
C LEU A 116 10.12 -13.77 -28.37
N ASP A 117 8.84 -13.70 -28.77
CA ASP A 117 8.33 -14.30 -30.01
C ASP A 117 8.16 -13.21 -31.09
N SER A 118 8.76 -13.43 -32.25
CA SER A 118 8.85 -12.43 -33.33
C SER A 118 7.68 -12.56 -34.31
N VAL A 119 6.80 -11.55 -34.32
CA VAL A 119 5.47 -11.40 -35.00
C VAL A 119 5.42 -11.59 -36.53
N VAL A 120 6.47 -12.04 -37.21
CA VAL A 120 6.45 -12.12 -38.70
C VAL A 120 5.57 -13.27 -39.22
N ALA A 121 5.26 -14.25 -38.37
CA ALA A 121 4.14 -15.18 -38.53
C ALA A 121 3.70 -15.59 -37.11
N PRO A 122 2.39 -15.59 -36.78
CA PRO A 122 1.94 -15.99 -35.44
C PRO A 122 2.31 -17.46 -35.20
N ASN A 123 3.34 -17.69 -34.39
CA ASN A 123 3.62 -19.02 -33.87
C ASN A 123 2.51 -19.41 -32.90
N VAL A 124 2.17 -20.69 -32.87
CA VAL A 124 1.29 -21.26 -31.82
C VAL A 124 2.10 -21.57 -30.55
N GLY A 125 3.17 -20.81 -30.33
CA GLY A 125 4.23 -21.07 -29.38
C GLY A 125 4.11 -20.26 -28.09
N SER A 126 4.80 -20.70 -27.02
CA SER A 126 4.77 -20.06 -25.71
C SER A 126 6.12 -19.40 -25.42
N ALA A 127 6.12 -18.11 -25.07
CA ALA A 127 7.28 -17.39 -24.57
C ALA A 127 7.14 -17.23 -23.05
N VAL A 128 8.10 -17.77 -22.30
CA VAL A 128 8.04 -17.87 -20.84
C VAL A 128 9.34 -17.34 -20.24
N ALA A 129 9.27 -16.24 -19.50
CA ALA A 129 10.31 -15.81 -18.59
C ALA A 129 9.79 -15.99 -17.17
N ARG A 130 10.59 -16.61 -16.29
CA ARG A 130 10.19 -16.85 -14.90
C ARG A 130 11.38 -16.64 -13.96
N ALA A 131 11.16 -15.89 -12.90
CA ALA A 131 11.96 -16.03 -11.68
C ALA A 131 11.35 -17.15 -10.85
N VAL A 132 12.05 -18.28 -10.74
CA VAL A 132 11.58 -19.49 -10.08
C VAL A 132 12.50 -19.82 -8.92
N LEU A 133 12.05 -19.57 -7.71
CA LEU A 133 12.55 -20.31 -6.57
C LEU A 133 11.69 -21.58 -6.48
N ASP A 134 12.15 -22.73 -7.00
CA ASP A 134 11.40 -24.01 -6.95
C ASP A 134 12.18 -25.10 -6.22
N PRO A 135 12.16 -25.05 -4.88
CA PRO A 135 13.11 -25.84 -4.13
C PRO A 135 12.44 -26.92 -3.30
N GLY A 136 11.53 -27.72 -3.86
CA GLY A 136 10.89 -28.80 -3.09
C GLY A 136 10.30 -28.29 -1.76
N ALA A 137 10.91 -28.63 -0.62
CA ALA A 137 10.64 -28.04 0.70
C ALA A 137 11.89 -27.26 1.20
N LEU A 138 12.09 -26.02 0.75
CA LEU A 138 13.23 -25.20 1.17
C LEU A 138 12.74 -24.02 1.96
N ASP A 139 13.31 -23.84 3.16
CA ASP A 139 13.34 -22.54 3.79
C ASP A 139 14.46 -21.74 3.14
N ALA A 140 14.09 -20.76 2.31
CA ALA A 140 15.05 -19.77 1.83
C ALA A 140 15.24 -18.76 2.95
N THR A 141 16.30 -18.96 3.74
CA THR A 141 16.68 -18.08 4.84
C THR A 141 17.78 -17.15 4.35
N ALA A 142 17.40 -15.93 4.00
CA ALA A 142 18.34 -14.85 3.72
C ALA A 142 18.45 -13.96 4.96
N SER A 143 19.67 -13.61 5.39
CA SER A 143 19.81 -12.53 6.38
C SER A 143 19.55 -11.15 5.78
N GLY A 144 19.75 -11.01 4.46
CA GLY A 144 19.40 -9.83 3.66
C GLY A 144 18.00 -9.90 3.05
N ASN A 145 17.78 -9.07 2.03
CA ASN A 145 16.52 -9.01 1.29
C ASN A 145 16.41 -10.15 0.27
N VAL A 146 15.18 -10.64 0.05
CA VAL A 146 14.86 -11.52 -1.08
C VAL A 146 14.08 -10.71 -2.12
N VAL A 147 14.64 -10.58 -3.32
CA VAL A 147 13.99 -9.92 -4.46
C VAL A 147 13.73 -10.95 -5.54
N LEU A 148 12.44 -11.19 -5.83
CA LEU A 148 11.99 -11.99 -6.96
C LEU A 148 11.31 -11.06 -7.97
N SER A 149 11.91 -10.89 -9.15
CA SER A 149 11.36 -10.01 -10.19
C SER A 149 11.43 -10.61 -11.59
N ASP A 150 10.58 -10.10 -12.48
CA ASP A 150 10.38 -10.47 -13.89
C ASP A 150 9.55 -11.74 -14.17
N GLY A 151 8.71 -11.66 -15.20
CA GLY A 151 7.85 -12.74 -15.66
C GLY A 151 6.64 -13.01 -14.75
N THR A 152 6.28 -14.29 -14.61
CA THR A 152 5.35 -14.77 -13.57
C THR A 152 6.16 -15.23 -12.37
N VAL A 153 6.01 -14.57 -11.22
CA VAL A 153 6.52 -15.07 -9.93
C VAL A 153 5.50 -16.09 -9.43
N THR A 154 5.72 -17.34 -9.83
CA THR A 154 4.94 -18.49 -9.34
C THR A 154 5.64 -19.12 -8.15
N GLY A 155 5.10 -18.95 -6.95
CA GLY A 155 5.30 -19.90 -5.85
C GLY A 155 4.27 -21.03 -5.94
N THR A 156 4.07 -21.65 -7.12
CA THR A 156 2.98 -22.62 -7.38
C THR A 156 3.42 -24.08 -7.22
N GLY A 157 3.00 -24.68 -6.11
CA GLY A 157 3.37 -26.04 -5.71
C GLY A 157 2.92 -26.26 -4.26
N SER A 158 2.09 -27.26 -4.02
CA SER A 158 1.43 -27.55 -2.73
C SER A 158 2.37 -27.99 -1.60
N ALA A 159 3.66 -27.63 -1.64
CA ALA A 159 4.71 -28.07 -0.71
C ALA A 159 5.78 -27.01 -0.37
N TYR A 160 5.57 -25.72 -0.63
CA TYR A 160 6.58 -24.71 -0.27
C TYR A 160 6.64 -24.44 1.25
N SER A 161 7.84 -24.59 1.78
CA SER A 161 8.29 -24.14 3.11
C SER A 161 8.73 -22.66 2.98
N ALA A 162 8.78 -21.89 4.06
CA ALA A 162 8.79 -20.43 4.06
C ALA A 162 9.90 -19.71 3.23
N VAL A 163 9.60 -18.51 2.69
CA VAL A 163 10.64 -17.48 2.43
C VAL A 163 10.86 -16.73 3.74
N ILE A 164 12.07 -16.77 4.31
CA ILE A 164 12.41 -16.09 5.57
C ILE A 164 13.51 -15.07 5.30
N ALA A 165 13.22 -13.78 5.49
CA ALA A 165 14.15 -12.70 5.19
C ALA A 165 13.95 -11.49 6.13
N SER A 166 14.86 -10.52 6.11
CA SER A 166 14.64 -9.22 6.78
C SER A 166 13.74 -8.29 5.96
N GLY A 167 13.57 -8.58 4.67
CA GLY A 167 12.62 -7.93 3.77
C GLY A 167 12.43 -8.76 2.50
N VAL A 168 11.24 -8.66 1.90
CA VAL A 168 10.90 -9.40 0.68
C VAL A 168 10.26 -8.47 -0.33
N THR A 169 10.72 -8.49 -1.57
CA THR A 169 10.06 -7.79 -2.68
C THR A 169 9.68 -8.82 -3.74
N LEU A 170 8.39 -8.90 -4.04
CA LEU A 170 7.85 -9.69 -5.15
C LEU A 170 7.32 -8.74 -6.22
N GLN A 171 7.88 -8.84 -7.43
CA GLN A 171 7.48 -7.99 -8.55
C GLN A 171 7.13 -8.81 -9.78
N ALA A 172 5.84 -8.87 -10.12
CA ALA A 172 5.33 -9.59 -11.28
C ALA A 172 3.93 -9.11 -11.70
N ASP A 173 3.62 -9.18 -12.99
CA ASP A 173 2.30 -8.83 -13.51
C ASP A 173 1.22 -9.87 -13.17
N GLY A 174 1.64 -11.09 -12.86
CA GLY A 174 0.84 -12.14 -12.24
C GLY A 174 1.63 -12.76 -11.10
N MET A 175 1.01 -12.81 -9.93
CA MET A 175 1.60 -13.35 -8.70
C MET A 175 0.67 -14.42 -8.15
N SER A 176 1.26 -15.50 -7.63
CA SER A 176 0.51 -16.43 -6.79
C SER A 176 1.38 -16.86 -5.62
N ILE A 177 0.81 -16.73 -4.42
CA ILE A 177 1.50 -16.99 -3.16
C ILE A 177 1.01 -18.32 -2.60
N GLY A 178 1.72 -19.40 -2.95
CA GLY A 178 1.41 -20.75 -2.50
C GLY A 178 1.92 -21.05 -1.10
N GLY A 179 3.17 -20.67 -0.80
CA GLY A 179 3.86 -20.89 0.49
C GLY A 179 3.85 -19.67 1.41
N THR A 180 4.40 -19.83 2.61
CA THR A 180 4.53 -18.73 3.58
C THR A 180 5.68 -17.79 3.20
N ILE A 181 5.50 -16.51 3.48
CA ILE A 181 6.51 -15.46 3.40
C ILE A 181 6.61 -14.86 4.80
N ASN A 182 7.78 -14.89 5.41
CA ASN A 182 8.01 -14.41 6.76
C ASN A 182 9.18 -13.41 6.76
N ALA A 183 8.85 -12.12 6.78
CA ALA A 183 9.82 -11.05 6.93
C ALA A 183 10.12 -10.71 8.40
N GLY A 184 9.55 -11.43 9.37
CA GLY A 184 9.63 -11.08 10.79
C GLY A 184 9.04 -9.69 11.04
N GLY A 185 9.82 -8.78 11.63
CA GLY A 185 9.46 -7.36 11.76
C GLY A 185 9.70 -6.53 10.50
N GLY A 186 10.25 -7.11 9.44
CA GLY A 186 10.60 -6.43 8.20
C GLY A 186 9.41 -6.09 7.30
N THR A 187 9.72 -5.65 6.08
CA THR A 187 8.71 -5.24 5.08
C THR A 187 8.60 -6.27 3.96
N VAL A 188 7.37 -6.62 3.58
CA VAL A 188 7.05 -7.36 2.36
C VAL A 188 6.39 -6.42 1.35
N ILE A 189 6.94 -6.32 0.15
CA ILE A 189 6.45 -5.47 -0.93
C ILE A 189 5.93 -6.35 -2.07
N LEU A 190 4.66 -6.18 -2.45
CA LEU A 190 4.05 -6.84 -3.60
C LEU A 190 3.72 -5.79 -4.66
N ARG A 191 4.21 -5.92 -5.89
CA ARG A 191 3.90 -4.94 -6.95
C ARG A 191 3.87 -5.53 -8.35
N PRO A 192 3.08 -4.97 -9.28
CA PRO A 192 3.15 -5.36 -10.68
C PRO A 192 4.47 -4.90 -11.31
N ASN A 193 4.85 -5.55 -12.42
CA ASN A 193 6.00 -5.08 -13.20
C ASN A 193 5.60 -3.89 -14.07
N SER A 194 4.46 -4.03 -14.76
CA SER A 194 3.83 -2.99 -15.56
C SER A 194 3.22 -1.91 -14.69
N THR A 195 3.62 -0.66 -14.91
CA THR A 195 3.12 0.51 -14.18
C THR A 195 1.66 0.83 -14.49
N THR A 196 1.09 0.27 -15.56
CA THR A 196 -0.32 0.51 -15.95
C THR A 196 -1.24 -0.60 -15.47
N ARG A 197 -0.70 -1.65 -14.84
CA ARG A 197 -1.50 -2.81 -14.41
C ARG A 197 -2.27 -2.46 -13.14
N ASN A 198 -3.57 -2.76 -13.17
CA ASN A 198 -4.43 -2.71 -11.99
C ASN A 198 -4.05 -3.81 -11.00
N ILE A 199 -4.35 -3.57 -9.73
CA ILE A 199 -4.21 -4.54 -8.65
C ILE A 199 -5.59 -4.77 -8.05
N ASN A 200 -6.01 -6.01 -7.91
CA ASN A 200 -7.26 -6.36 -7.26
C ASN A 200 -6.99 -7.23 -6.04
N ILE A 201 -7.53 -6.83 -4.89
CA ILE A 201 -7.69 -7.71 -3.74
C ILE A 201 -9.09 -8.31 -3.83
N GLU A 202 -9.20 -9.58 -4.19
CA GLU A 202 -10.45 -10.21 -4.64
C GLU A 202 -10.49 -11.71 -4.34
N SER A 203 -11.69 -12.31 -4.29
CA SER A 203 -11.86 -13.73 -3.96
C SER A 203 -11.58 -14.68 -5.13
N GLY A 204 -11.66 -14.19 -6.37
CA GLY A 204 -11.39 -14.95 -7.59
C GLY A 204 -10.54 -14.13 -8.55
N ALA A 205 -9.51 -14.74 -9.13
CA ALA A 205 -8.56 -14.04 -9.97
C ALA A 205 -9.21 -13.48 -11.25
N THR A 206 -9.07 -12.18 -11.46
CA THR A 206 -9.43 -11.49 -12.69
C THR A 206 -8.26 -11.55 -13.69
N SER A 207 -8.55 -11.89 -14.95
CA SER A 207 -7.51 -11.88 -15.99
C SER A 207 -7.06 -10.45 -16.32
N GLY A 208 -5.76 -10.25 -16.54
CA GLY A 208 -5.22 -8.97 -16.98
C GLY A 208 -4.90 -7.96 -15.86
N VAL A 209 -5.09 -8.34 -14.59
CA VAL A 209 -4.71 -7.56 -13.40
C VAL A 209 -3.76 -8.37 -12.52
N LEU A 210 -3.11 -7.72 -11.55
CA LEU A 210 -2.48 -8.43 -10.44
C LEU A 210 -3.56 -8.76 -9.41
N SER A 211 -4.05 -10.00 -9.42
CA SER A 211 -5.02 -10.48 -8.45
C SER A 211 -4.32 -11.05 -7.22
N LEU A 212 -4.71 -10.58 -6.05
CA LEU A 212 -4.29 -11.09 -4.75
C LEU A 212 -5.54 -11.50 -3.98
N ASN A 213 -5.61 -12.74 -3.51
CA ASN A 213 -6.74 -13.16 -2.68
C ASN A 213 -6.40 -13.06 -1.18
N PRO A 214 -7.40 -12.89 -0.29
CA PRO A 214 -7.16 -12.81 1.15
C PRO A 214 -6.34 -14.00 1.69
N SER A 215 -6.59 -15.23 1.22
CA SER A 215 -5.82 -16.42 1.65
C SER A 215 -4.35 -16.43 1.22
N GLU A 216 -3.98 -15.65 0.20
CA GLU A 216 -2.58 -15.41 -0.19
C GLU A 216 -1.94 -14.39 0.75
N LEU A 217 -2.65 -13.33 1.12
CA LEU A 217 -2.17 -12.33 2.07
C LEU A 217 -1.95 -12.93 3.47
N GLN A 218 -2.80 -13.89 3.88
CA GLN A 218 -2.64 -14.66 5.12
C GLN A 218 -1.31 -15.39 5.23
N LYS A 219 -0.68 -15.70 4.11
CA LYS A 219 0.60 -16.43 4.10
C LYS A 219 1.79 -15.51 4.37
N ILE A 220 1.57 -14.20 4.49
CA ILE A 220 2.61 -13.19 4.66
C ILE A 220 2.65 -12.71 6.11
N THR A 221 3.69 -13.10 6.85
CA THR A 221 4.04 -12.53 8.15
C THR A 221 5.09 -11.45 7.97
N ALA A 222 4.82 -10.23 8.44
CA ALA A 222 5.73 -9.08 8.31
C ALA A 222 5.48 -8.04 9.41
N GLY A 223 6.37 -7.07 9.59
CA GLY A 223 6.02 -5.82 10.28
C GLY A 223 5.10 -4.98 9.42
N THR A 224 5.45 -4.85 8.13
CA THR A 224 4.70 -4.08 7.14
C THR A 224 4.45 -4.91 5.89
N LEU A 225 3.22 -4.91 5.40
CA LEU A 225 2.86 -5.41 4.06
C LEU A 225 2.50 -4.22 3.17
N GLU A 226 3.29 -4.00 2.13
CA GLU A 226 3.09 -2.94 1.14
C GLU A 226 2.63 -3.53 -0.19
N ILE A 227 1.56 -2.99 -0.77
CA ILE A 227 0.98 -3.45 -2.04
C ILE A 227 0.90 -2.28 -3.04
N GLY A 228 1.59 -2.43 -4.17
CA GLY A 228 1.65 -1.47 -5.27
C GLY A 228 2.74 -0.41 -5.10
N ARG A 229 2.61 0.72 -5.81
CA ARG A 229 3.48 1.91 -5.71
C ARG A 229 2.78 3.16 -6.26
N THR A 230 3.03 4.32 -5.67
CA THR A 230 2.41 5.61 -6.05
C THR A 230 2.81 6.12 -7.44
N THR A 231 3.89 5.58 -8.03
CA THR A 231 4.33 5.91 -9.39
C THR A 231 3.62 5.11 -10.48
N ASP A 232 2.79 4.13 -10.10
CA ASP A 232 1.94 3.42 -11.06
C ASP A 232 0.77 4.32 -11.53
N THR A 233 0.09 3.91 -12.60
CA THR A 233 -0.98 4.66 -13.29
C THR A 233 -2.33 3.93 -13.35
N GLY A 234 -2.37 2.67 -12.93
CA GLY A 234 -3.60 1.87 -12.83
C GLY A 234 -4.44 2.18 -11.59
N THR A 235 -5.27 1.23 -11.18
CA THR A 235 -6.07 1.32 -9.95
C THR A 235 -5.82 0.10 -9.06
N LEU A 236 -5.68 0.33 -7.75
CA LEU A 236 -5.74 -0.72 -6.73
C LEU A 236 -7.17 -0.77 -6.18
N SER A 237 -7.83 -1.92 -6.29
CA SER A 237 -9.19 -2.13 -5.81
C SER A 237 -9.27 -3.20 -4.74
N VAL A 238 -9.90 -2.90 -3.60
CA VAL A 238 -10.31 -3.89 -2.61
C VAL A 238 -11.73 -4.31 -2.94
N ASN A 239 -11.89 -5.43 -3.64
CA ASN A 239 -13.19 -5.90 -4.16
C ASN A 239 -13.86 -6.97 -3.28
N THR A 240 -13.13 -7.49 -2.30
CA THR A 240 -13.65 -8.43 -1.30
C THR A 240 -13.33 -7.92 0.09
N ALA A 241 -14.11 -8.35 1.08
CA ALA A 241 -13.87 -7.93 2.45
C ALA A 241 -12.49 -8.38 2.94
N LEU A 242 -11.80 -7.50 3.67
CA LEU A 242 -10.54 -7.78 4.35
C LEU A 242 -10.76 -7.77 5.86
N ASN A 243 -10.58 -8.91 6.50
CA ASN A 243 -10.68 -9.08 7.94
C ASN A 243 -9.29 -9.10 8.57
N THR A 244 -9.24 -8.96 9.89
CA THR A 244 -7.99 -9.07 10.67
C THR A 244 -7.19 -10.33 10.36
N ALA A 245 -7.87 -11.47 10.24
CA ALA A 245 -7.22 -12.75 9.99
C ALA A 245 -6.62 -12.84 8.58
N ASP A 246 -7.00 -11.96 7.65
CA ASP A 246 -6.54 -11.97 6.26
C ASP A 246 -5.13 -11.38 6.09
N VAL A 247 -4.64 -10.65 7.09
CA VAL A 247 -3.36 -9.94 7.07
C VAL A 247 -2.57 -10.29 8.31
N ASN A 248 -1.36 -10.83 8.15
CA ASN A 248 -0.46 -11.19 9.25
C ASN A 248 0.70 -10.18 9.38
N ALA A 249 0.45 -8.91 9.01
CA ALA A 249 1.37 -7.79 9.19
C ALA A 249 0.77 -6.75 10.15
N ALA A 250 1.59 -6.11 10.97
CA ALA A 250 1.12 -5.08 11.90
C ALA A 250 0.60 -3.82 11.19
N THR A 251 1.16 -3.51 10.02
CA THR A 251 0.73 -2.40 9.16
C THR A 251 0.47 -2.89 7.74
N LEU A 252 -0.68 -2.50 7.18
CA LEU A 252 -1.01 -2.67 5.77
C LEU A 252 -0.91 -1.32 5.05
N ILE A 253 -0.11 -1.26 3.99
CA ILE A 253 0.02 -0.10 3.10
C ILE A 253 -0.48 -0.49 1.71
N LEU A 254 -1.52 0.17 1.24
CA LEU A 254 -2.02 0.05 -0.13
C LEU A 254 -1.66 1.33 -0.88
N GLN A 255 -0.99 1.22 -2.02
CA GLN A 255 -0.54 2.38 -2.77
C GLN A 255 -0.61 2.18 -4.28
N HIS A 256 -1.10 3.20 -5.00
CA HIS A 256 -1.27 3.18 -6.46
C HIS A 256 -1.56 4.58 -7.02
N GLN A 257 -1.90 4.72 -8.31
CA GLN A 257 -2.41 6.00 -8.81
C GLN A 257 -3.78 6.32 -8.21
N ASN A 258 -4.69 5.34 -8.24
CA ASN A 258 -6.03 5.45 -7.69
C ASN A 258 -6.29 4.25 -6.77
N ILE A 259 -7.02 4.46 -5.69
CA ILE A 259 -7.42 3.40 -4.76
C ILE A 259 -8.94 3.39 -4.62
N SER A 260 -9.55 2.21 -4.73
CA SER A 260 -11.00 2.00 -4.55
C SER A 260 -11.25 0.94 -3.49
N VAL A 261 -12.02 1.28 -2.45
CA VAL A 261 -12.46 0.32 -1.42
C VAL A 261 -13.92 -0.06 -1.67
N ASN A 262 -14.11 -1.22 -2.30
CA ASN A 262 -15.39 -1.77 -2.75
C ASN A 262 -15.84 -3.00 -1.93
N GLY A 263 -15.01 -3.48 -1.01
CA GLY A 263 -15.35 -4.41 0.05
C GLY A 263 -14.92 -3.83 1.40
N ASP A 264 -15.60 -4.22 2.47
CA ASP A 264 -15.30 -3.73 3.81
C ASP A 264 -13.87 -4.09 4.25
N ILE A 265 -13.20 -3.19 4.96
CA ILE A 265 -11.96 -3.48 5.69
C ILE A 265 -12.28 -3.44 7.18
N GLY A 266 -12.39 -4.61 7.79
CA GLY A 266 -12.95 -4.77 9.13
C GLY A 266 -14.45 -4.49 9.21
N SER A 267 -15.02 -4.69 10.39
CA SER A 267 -16.43 -4.36 10.67
C SER A 267 -16.58 -3.84 12.10
N ALA A 268 -17.74 -3.27 12.43
CA ALA A 268 -18.03 -2.84 13.81
C ALA A 268 -17.97 -4.00 14.83
N VAL A 269 -18.23 -5.24 14.40
CA VAL A 269 -18.18 -6.43 15.27
C VAL A 269 -16.79 -7.05 15.31
N THR A 270 -16.09 -7.03 14.18
CA THR A 270 -14.73 -7.56 14.02
C THR A 270 -13.84 -6.49 13.40
N PRO A 271 -13.41 -5.48 14.17
CA PRO A 271 -12.57 -4.41 13.66
C PRO A 271 -11.25 -4.96 13.12
N PHE A 272 -10.70 -4.30 12.10
CA PHE A 272 -9.39 -4.58 11.55
C PHE A 272 -8.32 -4.24 12.61
N GLN A 273 -7.54 -5.21 13.06
CA GLN A 273 -6.61 -5.07 14.20
C GLN A 273 -5.21 -4.56 13.80
N HIS A 274 -5.10 -3.87 12.66
CA HIS A 274 -3.84 -3.43 12.09
C HIS A 274 -3.91 -1.96 11.73
N ASP A 275 -2.75 -1.30 11.67
CA ASP A 275 -2.67 0.04 11.08
C ASP A 275 -2.90 -0.04 9.55
N LEU A 276 -3.53 0.99 9.00
CA LEU A 276 -3.86 1.03 7.57
C LEU A 276 -3.48 2.37 6.93
N ALA A 277 -2.82 2.32 5.79
CA ALA A 277 -2.58 3.47 4.94
C ALA A 277 -3.05 3.20 3.49
N LEU A 278 -3.88 4.10 2.95
CA LEU A 278 -4.23 4.17 1.53
C LEU A 278 -3.52 5.39 0.93
N LEU A 279 -2.48 5.15 0.13
CA LEU A 279 -1.63 6.19 -0.46
C LEU A 279 -1.82 6.23 -1.99
N ALA A 280 -2.75 7.05 -2.46
CA ALA A 280 -3.00 7.24 -3.88
C ALA A 280 -2.23 8.45 -4.43
N GLY A 281 -1.64 8.31 -5.63
CA GLY A 281 -1.03 9.44 -6.35
C GLY A 281 -2.06 10.46 -6.87
N ASN A 282 -3.28 10.01 -7.15
CA ASN A 282 -4.39 10.81 -7.67
C ASN A 282 -5.57 10.76 -6.68
N GLY A 283 -6.43 9.75 -6.73
CA GLY A 283 -7.66 9.72 -5.92
C GLY A 283 -7.84 8.48 -5.05
N VAL A 284 -8.53 8.66 -3.92
CA VAL A 284 -9.01 7.57 -3.05
C VAL A 284 -10.53 7.61 -3.02
N SER A 285 -11.18 6.48 -3.26
CA SER A 285 -12.63 6.33 -3.14
C SER A 285 -12.96 5.18 -2.19
N THR A 286 -13.77 5.45 -1.17
CA THR A 286 -14.28 4.42 -0.26
C THR A 286 -15.80 4.34 -0.38
N ASN A 287 -16.28 3.24 -0.95
CA ASN A 287 -17.70 2.94 -1.14
C ASN A 287 -18.24 1.95 -0.08
N ASN A 288 -17.35 1.46 0.78
CA ASN A 288 -17.61 0.50 1.84
C ASN A 288 -16.88 0.91 3.10
N SER A 289 -17.13 0.19 4.19
CA SER A 289 -16.63 0.56 5.51
C SER A 289 -15.15 0.23 5.67
N ILE A 290 -14.46 1.04 6.46
CA ILE A 290 -13.10 0.84 6.94
C ILE A 290 -13.16 1.01 8.46
N VAL A 291 -13.22 -0.09 9.21
CA VAL A 291 -13.37 -0.06 10.67
C VAL A 291 -12.14 -0.70 11.31
N LEU A 292 -11.26 0.14 11.86
CA LEU A 292 -10.09 -0.29 12.61
C LEU A 292 -10.44 -0.45 14.08
N HIS A 293 -9.66 -1.27 14.78
CA HIS A 293 -9.75 -1.39 16.23
C HIS A 293 -9.42 -0.05 16.91
N SER A 294 -9.83 0.10 18.17
CA SER A 294 -9.64 1.35 18.94
C SER A 294 -8.18 1.74 19.22
N GLY A 295 -7.20 0.96 18.77
CA GLY A 295 -5.78 1.28 18.83
C GLY A 295 -5.13 1.60 17.47
N GLY A 296 -5.80 1.33 16.36
CA GLY A 296 -5.22 1.40 15.02
C GLY A 296 -5.30 2.79 14.42
N SER A 297 -4.27 3.19 13.67
CA SER A 297 -4.20 4.44 12.94
C SER A 297 -4.62 4.25 11.47
N LEU A 298 -5.34 5.23 10.93
CA LEU A 298 -5.77 5.26 9.54
C LEU A 298 -5.24 6.50 8.82
N ALA A 299 -4.59 6.30 7.68
CA ALA A 299 -4.22 7.38 6.76
C ALA A 299 -4.87 7.17 5.38
N LEU A 300 -5.69 8.12 4.96
CA LEU A 300 -6.26 8.19 3.61
C LEU A 300 -5.64 9.38 2.88
N VAL A 301 -4.82 9.12 1.87
CA VAL A 301 -4.02 10.15 1.18
C VAL A 301 -4.24 10.07 -0.32
N ALA A 302 -4.70 11.17 -0.90
CA ALA A 302 -4.85 11.40 -2.34
C ALA A 302 -3.92 12.56 -2.74
N ALA A 303 -2.75 12.28 -3.33
CA ALA A 303 -1.69 13.29 -3.44
C ALA A 303 -2.05 14.48 -4.35
N THR A 304 -2.80 14.25 -5.44
CA THR A 304 -3.14 15.29 -6.42
C THR A 304 -4.63 15.42 -6.73
N GLY A 305 -5.43 14.40 -6.43
CA GLY A 305 -6.87 14.36 -6.70
C GLY A 305 -7.71 14.35 -5.43
N ASP A 306 -8.94 13.87 -5.58
CA ASP A 306 -9.95 13.89 -4.52
C ASP A 306 -9.88 12.66 -3.62
N LEU A 307 -10.30 12.84 -2.37
CA LEU A 307 -10.59 11.78 -1.41
C LEU A 307 -12.11 11.75 -1.20
N ASP A 308 -12.75 10.67 -1.66
CA ASP A 308 -14.20 10.50 -1.63
C ASP A 308 -14.60 9.38 -0.66
N ILE A 309 -15.30 9.73 0.42
CA ILE A 309 -15.91 8.78 1.37
C ILE A 309 -17.42 8.81 1.17
N MET A 310 -17.91 7.93 0.30
CA MET A 310 -19.28 8.00 -0.21
C MET A 310 -20.10 6.80 0.29
N PRO A 311 -21.38 7.00 0.63
CA PRO A 311 -22.26 5.89 0.91
C PRO A 311 -22.53 5.12 -0.39
N SER A 312 -22.54 3.79 -0.30
CA SER A 312 -23.05 2.93 -1.37
C SER A 312 -24.51 2.55 -1.09
N THR A 313 -24.88 1.30 -1.38
CA THR A 313 -26.19 0.73 -1.02
C THR A 313 -26.31 0.43 0.49
N VAL A 314 -25.20 0.51 1.23
CA VAL A 314 -25.15 0.30 2.69
C VAL A 314 -24.54 1.52 3.40
N PRO A 315 -24.85 1.74 4.69
CA PRO A 315 -24.17 2.76 5.47
C PRO A 315 -22.66 2.54 5.45
N THR A 316 -21.91 3.61 5.25
CA THR A 316 -20.43 3.58 5.19
C THR A 316 -19.85 4.11 6.49
N ARG A 317 -19.00 3.33 7.14
CA ARG A 317 -18.29 3.73 8.36
C ARG A 317 -16.79 3.71 8.15
N VAL A 318 -16.13 4.83 8.44
CA VAL A 318 -14.67 4.94 8.49
C VAL A 318 -14.29 5.26 9.93
N GLU A 319 -13.67 4.33 10.62
CA GLU A 319 -13.41 4.43 12.07
C GLU A 319 -11.97 4.00 12.41
N SER A 320 -11.31 4.75 13.27
CA SER A 320 -9.95 4.45 13.77
C SER A 320 -9.66 5.13 15.12
N LEU A 321 -8.51 4.89 15.73
CA LEU A 321 -8.06 5.69 16.87
C LEU A 321 -7.70 7.11 16.42
N ASP A 322 -6.76 7.18 15.48
CA ASP A 322 -6.29 8.40 14.85
C ASP A 322 -6.50 8.32 13.35
N MET A 323 -6.86 9.44 12.74
CA MET A 323 -7.23 9.50 11.34
C MET A 323 -6.67 10.73 10.66
N ALA A 324 -6.03 10.52 9.50
CA ALA A 324 -5.63 11.57 8.59
C ALA A 324 -6.36 11.42 7.25
N LEU A 325 -7.08 12.45 6.84
CA LEU A 325 -7.77 12.56 5.55
C LEU A 325 -7.11 13.67 4.74
N LEU A 326 -6.27 13.32 3.77
CA LEU A 326 -5.43 14.27 3.05
C LEU A 326 -5.67 14.19 1.55
N ALA A 327 -6.01 15.31 0.92
CA ALA A 327 -6.25 15.40 -0.52
C ALA A 327 -5.54 16.61 -1.16
N GLY A 328 -4.92 16.37 -2.31
CA GLY A 328 -4.43 17.42 -3.23
C GLY A 328 -5.57 18.17 -3.93
N GLY A 329 -6.73 17.53 -4.04
CA GLY A 329 -8.00 18.13 -4.42
C GLY A 329 -8.92 18.34 -3.21
N ASN A 330 -10.12 17.80 -3.30
CA ASN A 330 -11.16 17.90 -2.30
C ASN A 330 -11.13 16.70 -1.34
N VAL A 331 -11.56 16.91 -0.10
CA VAL A 331 -12.01 15.84 0.79
C VAL A 331 -13.53 15.88 0.83
N ASN A 332 -14.19 14.85 0.31
CA ASN A 332 -15.65 14.75 0.24
C ASN A 332 -16.12 13.61 1.13
N VAL A 333 -17.07 13.89 2.03
CA VAL A 333 -17.72 12.89 2.89
C VAL A 333 -19.23 12.97 2.74
N GLY A 334 -19.85 11.84 2.42
CA GLY A 334 -21.28 11.77 2.13
C GLY A 334 -21.63 12.36 0.77
N SER A 335 -22.88 12.21 0.36
CA SER A 335 -23.36 12.68 -0.94
C SER A 335 -24.81 13.14 -0.87
N ALA A 336 -25.11 14.27 -1.52
CA ALA A 336 -26.48 14.78 -1.63
C ALA A 336 -27.43 13.82 -2.36
N SER A 337 -26.90 12.91 -3.18
CA SER A 337 -27.65 11.83 -3.84
C SER A 337 -27.54 10.48 -3.12
N GLY A 338 -26.72 10.40 -2.07
CA GLY A 338 -26.51 9.17 -1.29
C GLY A 338 -27.77 8.81 -0.51
N THR A 339 -28.18 7.55 -0.56
CA THR A 339 -29.39 7.10 0.14
C THR A 339 -29.12 6.65 1.57
N GLN A 340 -27.86 6.39 1.92
CA GLN A 340 -27.46 5.86 3.21
C GLN A 340 -26.60 6.84 4.00
N SER A 341 -26.49 6.61 5.31
CA SER A 341 -25.63 7.40 6.18
C SER A 341 -24.14 7.13 5.96
N THR A 342 -23.33 8.16 6.20
CA THR A 342 -21.87 8.06 6.21
C THR A 342 -21.32 8.56 7.53
N THR A 343 -20.47 7.76 8.18
CA THR A 343 -19.81 8.14 9.43
C THR A 343 -18.31 8.05 9.26
N VAL A 344 -17.60 9.11 9.64
CA VAL A 344 -16.15 9.18 9.75
C VAL A 344 -15.81 9.57 11.18
N LEU A 345 -15.21 8.66 11.94
CA LEU A 345 -14.95 8.85 13.36
C LEU A 345 -13.53 8.42 13.73
N ALA A 346 -12.70 9.37 14.14
CA ALA A 346 -11.47 9.05 14.86
C ALA A 346 -11.77 9.06 16.37
N ASN A 347 -11.36 8.07 17.14
CA ASN A 347 -11.64 8.06 18.59
C ASN A 347 -10.83 9.11 19.37
N ARG A 348 -9.71 9.60 18.81
CA ARG A 348 -8.80 10.54 19.46
C ARG A 348 -8.49 11.76 18.61
N LEU A 349 -7.84 11.62 17.47
CA LEU A 349 -7.48 12.77 16.62
C LEU A 349 -7.98 12.54 15.20
N LEU A 350 -8.83 13.46 14.72
CA LEU A 350 -9.15 13.56 13.31
C LEU A 350 -8.40 14.75 12.73
N THR A 351 -7.65 14.54 11.65
CA THR A 351 -7.12 15.63 10.84
C THR A 351 -7.61 15.53 9.41
N VAL A 352 -8.06 16.67 8.88
CA VAL A 352 -8.48 16.85 7.50
C VAL A 352 -7.61 17.90 6.83
N GLY A 353 -7.02 17.57 5.70
CA GLY A 353 -6.23 18.47 4.86
C GLY A 353 -6.72 18.42 3.41
N ALA A 354 -7.17 19.55 2.86
CA ALA A 354 -7.59 19.64 1.47
C ALA A 354 -6.93 20.85 0.77
N ALA A 355 -6.27 20.62 -0.37
CA ALA A 355 -5.75 21.71 -1.20
C ALA A 355 -6.85 22.38 -2.06
N SER A 356 -8.06 21.83 -2.08
CA SER A 356 -9.29 22.51 -2.51
C SER A 356 -10.28 22.56 -1.34
N ASN A 357 -11.47 21.96 -1.45
CA ASN A 357 -12.53 22.10 -0.45
C ASN A 357 -12.59 20.88 0.49
N PHE A 358 -13.09 21.09 1.71
CA PHE A 358 -13.60 20.02 2.57
C PHE A 358 -15.12 20.07 2.58
N THR A 359 -15.76 19.01 2.07
CA THR A 359 -17.21 18.94 1.90
C THR A 359 -17.81 17.79 2.69
N VAL A 360 -18.83 18.08 3.49
CA VAL A 360 -19.62 17.10 4.25
C VAL A 360 -21.09 17.26 3.86
N ARG A 361 -21.71 16.20 3.32
CA ARG A 361 -23.07 16.26 2.80
C ARG A 361 -23.97 15.15 3.32
N GLY A 362 -25.12 15.50 3.87
CA GLY A 362 -26.19 14.55 4.20
C GLY A 362 -26.82 13.93 2.94
N GLY A 363 -27.60 12.85 3.13
CA GLY A 363 -28.16 12.06 2.03
C GLY A 363 -29.51 12.52 1.47
N ALA A 364 -29.98 11.84 0.44
CA ALA A 364 -31.28 12.07 -0.20
C ALA A 364 -32.46 11.39 0.52
N GLU A 365 -32.23 10.32 1.30
CA GLU A 365 -33.30 9.60 2.01
C GLU A 365 -33.56 10.16 3.41
N ALA A 366 -34.75 9.86 3.94
CA ALA A 366 -35.15 10.28 5.27
C ALA A 366 -34.20 9.71 6.34
N GLY A 367 -33.61 10.59 7.15
CA GLY A 367 -32.65 10.23 8.19
C GLY A 367 -31.25 9.86 7.68
N ALA A 368 -30.96 9.98 6.38
CA ALA A 368 -29.63 9.75 5.85
C ALA A 368 -28.70 10.89 6.28
N PHE A 369 -27.91 10.65 7.32
CA PHE A 369 -27.01 11.65 7.91
C PHE A 369 -25.56 11.40 7.52
N THR A 370 -24.75 12.45 7.54
CA THR A 370 -23.31 12.36 7.44
C THR A 370 -22.67 12.95 8.68
N SER A 371 -21.79 12.20 9.33
CA SER A 371 -21.07 12.66 10.53
C SER A 371 -19.57 12.50 10.33
N VAL A 372 -18.81 13.56 10.61
CA VAL A 372 -17.35 13.56 10.56
C VAL A 372 -16.84 14.09 11.89
N GLY A 373 -15.99 13.36 12.60
CA GLY A 373 -15.45 13.91 13.84
C GLY A 373 -14.38 13.11 14.54
N GLY A 374 -13.74 13.78 15.49
CA GLY A 374 -12.81 13.22 16.45
C GLY A 374 -13.44 13.11 17.84
N GLY A 375 -13.29 11.96 18.50
CA GLY A 375 -13.54 11.75 19.93
C GLY A 375 -12.58 12.54 20.84
N GLY A 376 -11.53 13.14 20.26
CA GLY A 376 -10.69 14.18 20.83
C GLY A 376 -10.73 15.46 19.99
N LEU A 377 -9.56 15.94 19.55
CA LEU A 377 -9.45 17.12 18.70
C LEU A 377 -9.82 16.79 17.24
N THR A 378 -10.55 17.70 16.59
CA THR A 378 -10.71 17.70 15.13
C THR A 378 -10.00 18.90 14.54
N VAL A 379 -9.03 18.65 13.67
CA VAL A 379 -8.25 19.68 12.97
C VAL A 379 -8.63 19.67 11.49
N ILE A 380 -8.99 20.82 10.95
CA ILE A 380 -9.33 20.99 9.53
C ILE A 380 -8.45 22.09 8.95
N ALA A 381 -7.71 21.78 7.89
CA ALA A 381 -6.92 22.74 7.15
C ALA A 381 -7.29 22.66 5.66
N THR A 382 -7.80 23.76 5.10
CA THR A 382 -8.19 23.80 3.68
C THR A 382 -7.74 25.08 3.00
N VAL A 383 -7.35 24.95 1.73
CA VAL A 383 -7.05 26.11 0.87
C VAL A 383 -8.34 26.73 0.32
N GLY A 384 -9.33 25.91 -0.01
CA GLY A 384 -10.65 26.32 -0.46
C GLY A 384 -11.66 26.49 0.68
N ASP A 385 -12.89 26.09 0.41
CA ASP A 385 -14.02 26.24 1.34
C ASP A 385 -14.17 25.02 2.26
N VAL A 386 -14.77 25.26 3.44
CA VAL A 386 -15.39 24.21 4.26
C VAL A 386 -16.89 24.26 4.04
N ILE A 387 -17.48 23.19 3.54
CA ILE A 387 -18.90 23.13 3.18
C ILE A 387 -19.55 21.99 3.97
N VAL A 388 -20.48 22.31 4.87
CA VAL A 388 -21.29 21.35 5.61
C VAL A 388 -22.74 21.56 5.21
N ALA A 389 -23.32 20.61 4.50
CA ALA A 389 -24.69 20.73 4.01
C ALA A 389 -25.53 19.51 4.42
N GLY A 390 -26.69 19.74 5.01
CA GLY A 390 -27.68 18.70 5.21
C GLY A 390 -28.19 18.13 3.88
N GLY A 391 -29.09 17.17 3.97
CA GLY A 391 -29.52 16.39 2.82
C GLY A 391 -30.79 16.88 2.13
N GLY A 392 -31.19 16.14 1.09
CA GLY A 392 -32.50 16.30 0.46
C GLY A 392 -33.62 15.56 1.20
N GLY A 393 -33.26 14.56 2.02
CA GLY A 393 -34.20 13.75 2.77
C GLY A 393 -34.71 14.43 4.05
N SER A 394 -35.89 14.01 4.53
CA SER A 394 -36.44 14.48 5.82
C SER A 394 -35.50 14.10 6.97
N ASN A 395 -35.12 15.05 7.83
CA ASN A 395 -34.13 14.88 8.90
C ASN A 395 -32.74 14.39 8.42
N ALA A 396 -32.39 14.59 7.15
CA ALA A 396 -31.05 14.29 6.64
C ALA A 396 -30.07 15.38 7.08
N SER A 397 -29.13 15.06 7.95
CA SER A 397 -28.22 16.04 8.55
C SER A 397 -26.76 15.86 8.14
N ALA A 398 -25.95 16.89 8.28
CA ALA A 398 -24.50 16.82 8.18
C ALA A 398 -23.84 17.46 9.40
N THR A 399 -22.91 16.76 10.03
CA THR A 399 -22.23 17.24 11.22
C THR A 399 -20.72 17.07 11.11
N VAL A 400 -19.99 18.11 11.46
CA VAL A 400 -18.55 18.04 11.79
C VAL A 400 -18.43 18.22 13.30
N SER A 401 -17.71 17.34 13.99
CA SER A 401 -17.61 17.40 15.46
C SER A 401 -16.24 17.11 16.03
N GLY A 402 -15.90 17.76 17.15
CA GLY A 402 -14.72 17.43 17.96
C GLY A 402 -15.02 17.48 19.45
N THR A 403 -14.48 16.55 20.22
CA THR A 403 -14.66 16.48 21.68
C THR A 403 -13.31 16.45 22.42
N PRO A 404 -12.72 17.60 22.78
CA PRO A 404 -13.45 18.80 23.15
C PRO A 404 -13.58 19.86 22.05
N ASP A 405 -12.69 19.88 21.06
CA ASP A 405 -12.41 21.06 20.24
C ASP A 405 -12.47 20.78 18.74
N VAL A 406 -12.81 21.84 17.97
CA VAL A 406 -12.71 21.87 16.51
C VAL A 406 -11.84 23.08 16.13
N ASP A 407 -10.67 22.81 15.56
CA ASP A 407 -9.73 23.82 15.09
C ASP A 407 -9.72 23.83 13.56
N MET A 408 -10.03 24.99 12.97
CA MET A 408 -10.14 25.15 11.53
C MET A 408 -9.25 26.27 11.01
N LEU A 409 -8.46 25.97 9.98
CA LEU A 409 -7.70 26.92 9.17
C LEU A 409 -8.25 26.87 7.74
N VAL A 410 -8.96 27.92 7.32
CA VAL A 410 -9.73 27.92 6.07
C VAL A 410 -9.34 29.15 5.25
N ALA A 411 -8.72 28.93 4.10
CA ALA A 411 -8.32 30.03 3.23
C ALA A 411 -9.46 30.57 2.35
N GLY A 412 -10.52 29.79 2.11
CA GLY A 412 -11.78 30.21 1.51
C GLY A 412 -12.81 30.63 2.57
N VAL A 413 -14.04 30.17 2.43
CA VAL A 413 -15.15 30.45 3.37
C VAL A 413 -15.70 29.18 4.02
N VAL A 414 -16.43 29.34 5.13
CA VAL A 414 -17.19 28.28 5.79
C VAL A 414 -18.67 28.41 5.46
N ARG A 415 -19.30 27.37 4.93
CA ARG A 415 -20.73 27.35 4.58
C ARG A 415 -21.44 26.23 5.31
N LEU A 416 -22.50 26.58 6.03
CA LEU A 416 -23.41 25.63 6.66
C LEU A 416 -24.81 25.82 6.07
N ASP A 417 -25.29 24.80 5.36
CA ASP A 417 -26.60 24.83 4.71
C ASP A 417 -27.47 23.69 5.23
N ALA A 418 -28.69 23.97 5.65
CA ALA A 418 -29.60 22.95 6.18
C ALA A 418 -29.93 21.84 5.17
N GLY A 419 -29.82 22.12 3.86
CA GLY A 419 -30.30 21.26 2.80
C GLY A 419 -31.75 21.58 2.41
N THR A 420 -32.36 20.73 1.59
CA THR A 420 -33.72 20.93 1.08
C THR A 420 -34.77 20.07 1.79
N GLY A 421 -34.35 19.09 2.60
CA GLY A 421 -35.25 18.21 3.33
C GLY A 421 -35.89 18.89 4.55
N THR A 422 -37.14 18.53 4.87
CA THR A 422 -37.79 19.00 6.09
C THR A 422 -37.02 18.51 7.32
N GLY A 423 -36.63 19.41 8.23
CA GLY A 423 -35.85 19.07 9.42
C GLY A 423 -34.40 18.67 9.12
N ALA A 424 -33.94 18.81 7.86
CA ALA A 424 -32.53 18.68 7.52
C ALA A 424 -31.74 19.82 8.19
N SER A 425 -30.49 19.54 8.54
CA SER A 425 -29.65 20.46 9.30
C SER A 425 -28.17 20.28 8.98
N ALA A 426 -27.38 21.32 9.19
CA ALA A 426 -25.92 21.24 9.15
C ALA A 426 -25.28 21.86 10.39
N ALA A 427 -24.29 21.19 10.98
CA ALA A 427 -23.64 21.68 12.19
C ALA A 427 -22.12 21.48 12.20
N ILE A 428 -21.42 22.46 12.77
CA ILE A 428 -20.05 22.29 13.27
C ILE A 428 -20.14 22.37 14.79
N SER A 429 -19.79 21.28 15.47
CA SER A 429 -20.08 21.09 16.89
C SER A 429 -18.82 20.77 17.70
N ALA A 430 -18.60 21.47 18.80
CA ALA A 430 -17.56 21.13 19.75
C ALA A 430 -18.15 20.65 21.08
N GLY A 431 -17.55 19.61 21.66
CA GLY A 431 -17.99 19.03 22.92
C GLY A 431 -17.79 19.96 24.12
N SER A 432 -16.77 20.81 24.07
CA SER A 432 -16.56 21.88 25.06
C SER A 432 -17.37 23.12 24.70
N ALA A 433 -17.71 23.91 25.71
CA ALA A 433 -18.48 25.14 25.56
C ALA A 433 -17.63 26.33 25.06
N THR A 434 -16.34 26.16 24.73
CA THR A 434 -15.40 27.27 24.43
C THR A 434 -14.49 27.03 23.21
N SER A 435 -14.82 26.07 22.35
CA SER A 435 -13.77 25.31 21.67
C SER A 435 -13.85 25.21 20.14
N ILE A 436 -14.59 26.10 19.47
CA ILE A 436 -14.49 26.23 18.02
C ILE A 436 -13.55 27.38 17.68
N ARG A 437 -12.43 27.07 17.03
CA ARG A 437 -11.48 28.06 16.52
C ARG A 437 -11.52 28.05 15.00
N LEU A 438 -11.70 29.23 14.42
CA LEU A 438 -11.76 29.44 12.97
C LEU A 438 -10.77 30.53 12.58
N GLU A 439 -9.74 30.15 11.82
CA GLU A 439 -8.75 31.07 11.26
C GLU A 439 -9.02 31.26 9.76
N LEU A 440 -9.21 32.51 9.35
CA LEU A 440 -9.49 32.94 7.98
C LEU A 440 -8.38 33.87 7.47
N PRO A 441 -7.18 33.35 7.15
CA PRO A 441 -5.99 34.17 6.93
C PRO A 441 -6.05 35.04 5.68
N ASN A 442 -6.88 34.68 4.70
CA ASN A 442 -7.04 35.41 3.43
C ASN A 442 -8.20 36.41 3.44
N LEU A 443 -8.94 36.49 4.55
CA LEU A 443 -10.08 37.38 4.68
C LEU A 443 -9.79 38.43 5.76
N GLU A 444 -10.25 39.66 5.52
CA GLU A 444 -10.15 40.75 6.49
C GLU A 444 -11.39 40.82 7.41
N SER A 445 -12.52 40.28 6.96
CA SER A 445 -13.77 40.14 7.73
C SER A 445 -14.72 39.14 7.05
N GLY A 446 -15.74 38.66 7.77
CA GLY A 446 -16.80 37.80 7.21
C GLY A 446 -16.42 36.33 7.06
N GLY A 447 -16.80 35.70 5.96
CA GLY A 447 -16.26 34.39 5.57
C GLY A 447 -16.87 33.16 6.23
N PHE A 448 -17.95 33.30 7.00
CA PHE A 448 -18.80 32.18 7.39
C PHE A 448 -20.28 32.48 7.16
N PHE A 449 -21.01 31.47 6.69
CA PHE A 449 -22.41 31.57 6.27
C PHE A 449 -23.25 30.45 6.90
N VAL A 450 -24.44 30.81 7.38
CA VAL A 450 -25.47 29.86 7.81
C VAL A 450 -26.72 30.11 6.97
N ASN A 451 -27.12 29.12 6.17
CA ASN A 451 -28.24 29.21 5.21
C ASN A 451 -28.14 30.44 4.30
N GLY A 452 -26.95 30.67 3.76
CA GLY A 452 -26.63 31.80 2.89
C GLY A 452 -26.53 33.18 3.58
N GLN A 453 -26.76 33.26 4.90
CA GLN A 453 -26.61 34.52 5.65
C GLN A 453 -25.20 34.61 6.26
N GLU A 454 -24.45 35.63 5.87
CA GLU A 454 -23.10 35.86 6.38
C GLU A 454 -23.11 36.33 7.84
N GLY A 455 -22.17 35.82 8.64
CA GLY A 455 -21.99 36.26 10.03
C GLY A 455 -23.01 35.69 11.02
N VAL A 456 -24.00 34.93 10.56
CA VAL A 456 -24.97 34.24 11.42
C VAL A 456 -24.31 33.01 12.01
N VAL A 457 -24.38 32.86 13.34
CA VAL A 457 -23.78 31.72 14.05
C VAL A 457 -24.72 30.51 14.07
N TYR A 458 -26.03 30.75 14.17
CA TYR A 458 -27.03 29.69 14.29
C TYR A 458 -28.40 30.14 13.79
N ASP A 459 -29.04 29.29 12.99
CA ASP A 459 -30.43 29.40 12.58
C ASP A 459 -31.28 28.38 13.33
N ALA A 460 -32.10 28.86 14.26
CA ALA A 460 -32.98 28.02 15.07
C ALA A 460 -34.11 27.35 14.28
N ALA A 461 -34.51 27.89 13.12
CA ALA A 461 -35.60 27.31 12.33
C ALA A 461 -35.20 25.97 11.70
N THR A 462 -33.93 25.83 11.35
CA THR A 462 -33.35 24.64 10.70
C THR A 462 -32.36 23.89 11.61
N ALA A 463 -32.13 24.40 12.82
CA ALA A 463 -31.09 23.94 13.72
C ALA A 463 -29.69 23.87 13.08
N THR A 464 -29.40 24.77 12.14
CA THR A 464 -28.13 24.81 11.39
C THR A 464 -27.19 25.86 11.98
N GLY A 465 -25.91 25.54 12.16
CA GLY A 465 -24.92 26.50 12.65
C GLY A 465 -23.79 25.91 13.48
N PHE A 466 -23.13 26.77 14.24
CA PHE A 466 -22.05 26.41 15.14
C PHE A 466 -22.60 26.09 16.54
N LEU A 467 -22.21 24.95 17.10
CA LEU A 467 -22.64 24.49 18.42
C LEU A 467 -21.44 24.25 19.33
N ALA A 468 -21.50 24.70 20.58
CA ALA A 468 -20.46 24.46 21.59
C ALA A 468 -21.11 23.98 22.88
N GLY A 469 -20.70 22.80 23.38
CA GLY A 469 -21.32 22.17 24.55
C GLY A 469 -22.81 21.84 24.34
N GLY A 470 -23.22 21.59 23.09
CA GLY A 470 -24.60 21.28 22.72
C GLY A 470 -25.56 22.49 22.62
N ALA A 471 -25.07 23.73 22.80
CA ALA A 471 -25.84 24.96 22.61
C ALA A 471 -25.28 25.79 21.44
N PRO A 472 -26.05 26.73 20.86
CA PRO A 472 -25.53 27.68 19.88
C PRO A 472 -24.26 28.38 20.38
N ALA A 473 -23.23 28.42 19.55
CA ALA A 473 -21.99 29.08 19.91
C ALA A 473 -22.19 30.61 20.03
N VAL A 474 -21.33 31.24 20.82
CA VAL A 474 -21.29 32.69 21.06
C VAL A 474 -20.02 33.23 20.40
N LEU A 475 -20.20 34.10 19.41
CA LEU A 475 -19.09 34.72 18.70
C LEU A 475 -18.18 35.50 19.66
N GLY A 476 -16.88 35.28 19.56
CA GLY A 476 -15.85 35.87 20.44
C GLY A 476 -15.70 35.20 21.80
N GLN A 477 -16.51 34.17 22.09
CA GLN A 477 -16.36 33.34 23.29
C GLN A 477 -16.11 31.89 22.91
N SER A 478 -17.14 31.20 22.42
CA SER A 478 -17.07 29.77 22.08
C SER A 478 -16.89 29.49 20.59
N LEU A 479 -17.17 30.48 19.76
CA LEU A 479 -16.70 30.57 18.38
C LEU A 479 -15.67 31.70 18.29
N LEU A 480 -14.40 31.34 18.19
CA LEU A 480 -13.27 32.26 18.09
C LEU A 480 -12.88 32.39 16.62
N VAL A 481 -13.21 33.52 16.00
CA VAL A 481 -12.86 33.80 14.60
C VAL A 481 -11.69 34.77 14.55
N THR A 482 -10.63 34.41 13.84
CA THR A 482 -9.48 35.27 13.59
C THR A 482 -9.30 35.51 12.09
N TYR A 483 -8.91 36.73 11.76
CA TYR A 483 -8.77 37.23 10.40
C TYR A 483 -7.36 37.74 10.19
N GLY A 484 -6.90 37.65 8.94
CA GLY A 484 -5.55 38.05 8.58
C GLY A 484 -4.48 37.11 9.17
N GLY A 485 -3.49 36.78 8.36
CA GLY A 485 -2.42 35.88 8.75
C GLY A 485 -1.55 35.55 7.55
N ALA A 486 -0.47 34.79 7.77
CA ALA A 486 0.19 34.17 6.63
C ALA A 486 -0.80 33.16 6.00
N PRO A 487 -1.04 33.21 4.67
CA PRO A 487 -1.86 32.19 4.01
C PRO A 487 -1.34 30.80 4.36
N PRO A 488 -2.21 29.79 4.48
CA PRO A 488 -1.75 28.42 4.61
C PRO A 488 -0.83 28.12 3.41
N PRO A 489 0.27 27.36 3.62
CA PRO A 489 1.09 26.95 2.49
C PRO A 489 0.20 26.29 1.43
N SER A 490 0.43 26.60 0.15
CA SER A 490 -0.38 26.09 -0.97
C SER A 490 -0.26 24.57 -1.18
N SER A 491 0.68 23.94 -0.49
CA SER A 491 0.77 22.49 -0.31
C SER A 491 0.13 22.11 1.03
N PRO A 492 -0.63 21.00 1.12
CA PRO A 492 -1.19 20.51 2.37
C PRO A 492 -0.14 20.60 3.48
N PRO A 493 -0.47 21.15 4.67
CA PRO A 493 0.52 21.51 5.67
C PRO A 493 1.31 20.28 6.11
N SER A 494 2.54 20.15 5.63
CA SER A 494 3.45 19.08 6.06
C SER A 494 4.03 19.31 7.46
N THR A 495 3.76 20.45 8.13
CA THR A 495 4.58 20.90 9.27
C THR A 495 3.89 21.70 10.38
N ARG A 496 2.57 21.60 10.63
CA ARG A 496 1.99 22.34 11.79
C ARG A 496 1.19 21.59 12.85
N GLU A 497 0.99 20.29 12.71
CA GLU A 497 0.57 19.45 13.82
C GLU A 497 1.58 18.31 13.94
N PRO A 498 2.37 18.23 15.04
CA PRO A 498 3.20 17.06 15.31
C PRO A 498 2.41 15.79 15.05
N GLY A 499 1.13 15.69 15.44
CA GLY A 499 0.32 14.49 15.27
C GLY A 499 0.12 13.94 13.86
N VAL A 500 0.12 14.75 12.79
CA VAL A 500 -0.19 14.27 11.42
C VAL A 500 1.05 13.92 10.64
N GLN A 501 2.04 14.81 10.67
CA GLN A 501 3.36 14.45 10.16
C GLN A 501 3.96 13.36 11.05
N GLN A 502 3.60 13.24 12.33
CA GLN A 502 3.94 12.08 13.17
C GLN A 502 2.98 10.92 12.97
N ALA A 503 1.75 11.02 12.48
CA ALA A 503 0.97 9.83 12.10
C ALA A 503 1.53 9.26 10.79
N ILE A 504 1.74 10.12 9.79
CA ILE A 504 2.42 9.77 8.54
C ILE A 504 3.86 9.35 8.82
N ASN A 505 4.63 10.11 9.61
CA ASN A 505 5.98 9.71 9.99
C ASN A 505 5.98 8.56 10.99
N THR A 506 4.97 8.29 11.80
CA THR A 506 4.97 7.09 12.67
C THR A 506 4.64 5.89 11.81
N ILE A 507 3.72 6.00 10.85
CA ILE A 507 3.47 4.95 9.85
C ILE A 507 4.72 4.75 8.98
N VAL A 508 5.39 5.82 8.52
CA VAL A 508 6.59 5.75 7.66
C VAL A 508 7.84 5.40 8.47
N GLN A 509 8.00 5.89 9.70
CA GLN A 509 9.13 5.58 10.60
C GLN A 509 8.96 4.22 11.26
N SER A 510 7.76 3.73 11.58
CA SER A 510 7.58 2.33 12.01
C SER A 510 7.99 1.40 10.87
N THR A 511 7.65 1.74 9.62
CA THR A 511 8.12 1.03 8.42
C THR A 511 9.65 1.12 8.26
N THR A 512 10.27 2.26 8.60
CA THR A 512 11.73 2.47 8.44
C THR A 512 12.57 1.90 9.61
N GLU A 513 12.07 1.96 10.84
CA GLU A 513 12.73 1.45 12.04
C GLU A 513 12.63 -0.07 12.11
N ALA A 514 11.51 -0.68 11.71
CA ALA A 514 11.36 -2.12 11.67
C ALA A 514 12.31 -2.79 10.65
N SER A 515 12.65 -2.09 9.55
CA SER A 515 13.75 -2.48 8.65
C SER A 515 15.15 -2.33 9.25
N ARG A 516 15.35 -1.47 10.26
CA ARG A 516 16.66 -1.26 10.93
C ARG A 516 16.86 -2.16 12.15
N THR A 517 15.80 -2.61 12.83
CA THR A 517 15.93 -3.50 13.99
C THR A 517 16.48 -4.87 13.62
N GLY A 518 16.26 -5.34 12.38
CA GLY A 518 16.86 -6.57 11.86
C GLY A 518 18.38 -6.49 11.66
N GLU A 519 18.93 -5.29 11.46
CA GLU A 519 20.37 -5.07 11.25
C GLU A 519 21.13 -4.89 12.58
N ARG A 520 20.45 -4.35 13.62
CA ARG A 520 21.06 -4.08 14.93
C ARG A 520 21.25 -5.31 15.81
N THR A 521 20.35 -6.31 15.74
CA THR A 521 20.50 -7.55 16.51
C THR A 521 21.63 -8.45 15.99
N ALA A 522 22.00 -8.34 14.71
CA ALA A 522 23.17 -9.06 14.17
C ALA A 522 24.51 -8.44 14.60
N SER A 523 24.56 -7.12 14.85
CA SER A 523 25.79 -6.41 15.23
C SER A 523 26.07 -6.41 16.74
N GLN A 524 25.05 -6.55 17.60
CA GLN A 524 25.25 -6.49 19.06
C GLN A 524 25.45 -7.85 19.75
N ASP A 525 25.21 -8.96 19.04
CA ASP A 525 25.47 -10.32 19.54
C ASP A 525 26.71 -10.98 18.90
N ALA A 526 27.43 -10.24 18.04
CA ALA A 526 28.79 -10.62 17.67
C ALA A 526 29.70 -10.36 18.87
N GLY A 527 29.94 -11.41 19.67
CA GLY A 527 30.99 -11.39 20.68
C GLY A 527 32.31 -10.88 20.08
N PRO A 528 33.21 -10.33 20.90
CA PRO A 528 34.42 -9.65 20.42
C PRO A 528 35.14 -10.51 19.38
N THR A 529 35.50 -9.89 18.27
CA THR A 529 36.23 -10.58 17.20
C THR A 529 37.51 -11.19 17.76
N GLU A 530 38.03 -12.27 17.17
CA GLU A 530 39.29 -12.87 17.64
C GLU A 530 40.43 -11.84 17.66
N GLU A 531 40.41 -10.87 16.75
CA GLU A 531 41.36 -9.75 16.72
C GLU A 531 41.22 -8.82 17.93
N GLU A 532 39.99 -8.51 18.37
CA GLU A 532 39.73 -7.74 19.59
C GLU A 532 40.07 -8.52 20.86
N LYS A 533 39.80 -9.83 20.90
CA LYS A 533 40.24 -10.69 22.01
C LYS A 533 41.76 -10.75 22.10
N GLN A 534 42.46 -10.77 20.97
CA GLN A 534 43.92 -10.79 20.92
C GLN A 534 44.50 -9.45 21.39
N LYS A 535 43.87 -8.33 20.99
CA LYS A 535 44.23 -6.99 21.45
C LYS A 535 44.00 -6.80 22.95
N GLU A 536 42.87 -7.26 23.49
CA GLU A 536 42.61 -7.22 24.95
C GLU A 536 43.60 -8.11 25.72
N LYS A 537 43.99 -9.26 25.15
CA LYS A 537 45.01 -10.14 25.74
C LYS A 537 46.39 -9.51 25.74
N GLU A 538 46.77 -8.78 24.70
CA GLU A 538 48.03 -8.02 24.63
C GLU A 538 48.04 -6.82 25.59
N GLU A 539 46.92 -6.11 25.73
CA GLU A 539 46.80 -5.02 26.71
C GLU A 539 46.87 -5.53 28.16
N ARG A 540 46.20 -6.65 28.47
CA ARG A 540 46.33 -7.29 29.78
C ARG A 540 47.74 -7.80 30.05
N ALA A 541 48.44 -8.34 29.03
CA ALA A 541 49.82 -8.77 29.18
C ALA A 541 50.77 -7.59 29.45
N ARG A 542 50.53 -6.43 28.82
CA ARG A 542 51.29 -5.20 29.09
C ARG A 542 51.02 -4.63 30.49
N ALA A 543 49.78 -4.72 30.97
CA ALA A 543 49.41 -4.24 32.30
C ALA A 543 49.98 -5.08 33.46
N VAL A 544 50.39 -6.33 33.21
CA VAL A 544 51.01 -7.23 34.21
C VAL A 544 52.54 -7.10 34.26
N CYS A 545 53.16 -6.49 33.23
CA CYS A 545 54.61 -6.28 33.16
C CYS A 545 55.07 -4.85 33.52
N ASN A 546 54.13 -3.95 33.83
CA ASN A 546 54.39 -2.67 34.50
C ASN A 546 53.95 -2.79 35.97
#